data_AF-A0A5B9PFQ8-F1
#
_entry.id   AF-A0A5B9PFQ8-F1
#
_cell.length_a   1.000
_cell.length_b   1.000
_cell.length_c   1.000
_cell.angle_alpha   90.00
_cell.angle_beta   90.00
_cell.angle_gamma   90.00
#
_symmetry.space_group_name_H-M   'P 1'
#
loop_
_entity.id
_entity.type
_entity.pdbx_description
1 polymer ?
#
loop_
_entity_poly.entity_id
_entity_poly.type
_entity_poly.pdbx_seq_one_letter_code
_entity_poly.pdbx_strand_id
1 'polypeptide(L)'
;MPFQPPRSVVACAIFLATLITSHALQAQTLLDVNFDQRSSGTSTESDVTQEFGTLSFSNGVDEGRVQIVSGEQAYGGSGACLRVNYPAGGSGPGAGGAQWLVELDEQHDEVWLVYRVKFGSNFDFVRGGKLPGLAGGQAPSGSVPADGWNGWTGRLMWRTDFESVQGQPQQTSTKAISYAKHVNSGYDQNGKQEDTEYFVERDGTEPVLQAGVWYTIRQHVRMNTPRQRDGLLRIWIDGRLVIDRDDVKFRNTADLGIDRFFFSTFFGGDYDWRASKDEYALFDDFKISVPEERRVPEQYASVGDAVSAANPGDTVLPGSADWYDNLYLDKPLTIRGRGDSKLMGARGDRPVIQVDSEFVKIENLEIARGSVGVEAYGTASELQIQNCAFTTNFGDAIRATGCRNVSIENCTLTSNYGRGVLLDGVEGFYISNCSAIDSGGAGFELFSNGGFVSNCDAIGNRAGAGFFYIGESSGFQNNYASDNQGMGYLLVNSRFNGFMNNAADRNTTFGLLAYAVDDSYFAENLVERSGNVGAIFDNAKRNLFQFNNSSNNSGIGAYFSPSTQSNYMRGNGYQGNAYSLGLIDEGSNFVDP
;
A
#
# COMPACT_ATOMS: atom_id res chain seq x y z
N MET A 1 62.17 48.75 45.95
CA MET A 1 61.41 47.50 46.12
C MET A 1 60.27 47.49 45.12
N PRO A 2 59.92 46.33 44.54
CA PRO A 2 59.69 46.23 43.10
C PRO A 2 58.22 45.94 42.72
N PHE A 3 57.91 46.28 41.46
CA PHE A 3 57.07 45.57 40.48
C PHE A 3 55.63 45.14 40.83
N GLN A 4 54.69 45.61 39.97
CA GLN A 4 53.30 45.13 39.82
C GLN A 4 53.21 43.66 39.38
N PRO A 5 52.07 42.99 39.68
CA PRO A 5 51.25 42.40 38.60
C PRO A 5 49.71 42.53 38.89
N PRO A 6 48.78 41.93 38.11
CA PRO A 6 48.23 42.49 36.88
C PRO A 6 46.70 42.76 36.95
N ARG A 7 46.22 43.54 35.98
CA ARG A 7 44.79 43.81 35.69
C ARG A 7 44.07 42.54 35.28
N SER A 8 43.02 42.16 36.01
CA SER A 8 42.03 41.17 35.58
C SER A 8 41.03 41.83 34.62
N VAL A 9 41.00 41.35 33.39
CA VAL A 9 40.01 41.68 32.36
C VAL A 9 38.69 41.00 32.73
N VAL A 10 37.66 41.81 32.99
CA VAL A 10 36.28 41.32 33.07
C VAL A 10 35.79 41.14 31.64
N ALA A 11 35.71 39.88 31.19
CA ALA A 11 35.05 39.53 29.95
C ALA A 11 33.53 39.70 30.13
N CYS A 12 32.99 40.77 29.58
CA CYS A 12 31.55 41.01 29.48
C CYS A 12 31.01 40.07 28.40
N ALA A 13 30.46 38.92 28.79
CA ALA A 13 29.78 38.01 27.89
C ALA A 13 28.42 38.63 27.49
N ILE A 14 28.38 39.19 26.28
CA ILE A 14 27.14 39.59 25.61
C ILE A 14 26.41 38.29 25.24
N PHE A 15 25.36 37.95 25.99
CA PHE A 15 24.39 36.93 25.57
C PHE A 15 23.58 37.51 24.42
N LEU A 16 24.01 37.23 23.18
CA LEU A 16 23.16 37.41 22.01
C LEU A 16 22.13 36.27 22.05
N ALA A 17 20.94 36.55 22.59
CA ALA A 17 19.80 35.65 22.43
C ALA A 17 19.38 35.68 20.96
N THR A 18 19.89 34.73 20.18
CA THR A 18 19.34 34.43 18.86
C THR A 18 17.91 33.92 19.07
N LEU A 19 16.93 34.78 18.79
CA LEU A 19 15.55 34.39 18.52
C LEU A 19 15.59 33.45 17.31
N ILE A 20 15.64 32.15 17.55
CA ILE A 20 15.29 31.15 16.55
C ILE A 20 13.77 31.24 16.43
N THR A 21 13.30 32.06 15.49
CA THR A 21 11.93 31.93 15.00
C THR A 21 11.82 30.57 14.35
N SER A 22 11.20 29.61 15.04
CA SER A 22 10.76 28.35 14.46
C SER A 22 9.75 28.68 13.36
N HIS A 23 10.24 28.80 12.14
CA HIS A 23 9.37 28.61 10.99
C HIS A 23 9.02 27.13 11.07
N ALA A 24 7.82 26.81 11.54
CA ALA A 24 7.24 25.54 11.20
C ALA A 24 7.31 25.48 9.67
N LEU A 25 8.11 24.58 9.13
CA LEU A 25 7.98 24.18 7.74
C LEU A 25 6.56 23.62 7.65
N GLN A 26 5.60 24.49 7.27
CA GLN A 26 4.31 24.02 6.81
C GLN A 26 4.62 23.06 5.66
N ALA A 27 3.94 21.91 5.69
CA ALA A 27 3.98 20.97 4.60
C ALA A 27 3.82 21.72 3.26
N GLN A 28 4.52 21.32 2.20
CA GLN A 28 4.25 21.80 0.84
C GLN A 28 2.93 21.17 0.33
N THR A 29 1.87 21.45 1.07
CA THR A 29 0.51 21.46 0.57
C THR A 29 0.48 22.53 -0.51
N LEU A 30 0.31 22.11 -1.76
CA LEU A 30 0.20 23.00 -2.92
C LEU A 30 -1.14 23.74 -2.92
N LEU A 31 -2.19 23.13 -2.34
CA LEU A 31 -3.52 23.67 -2.25
C LEU A 31 -4.24 23.10 -1.01
N ASP A 32 -4.92 23.96 -0.23
CA ASP A 32 -5.77 23.57 0.90
C ASP A 32 -7.02 24.49 0.94
N VAL A 33 -8.18 23.98 0.55
CA VAL A 33 -9.42 24.75 0.42
C VAL A 33 -10.60 23.98 1.01
N ASN A 34 -11.14 24.47 2.13
CA ASN A 34 -12.26 23.87 2.87
C ASN A 34 -13.48 24.78 3.06
N PHE A 35 -13.44 26.01 2.52
CA PHE A 35 -14.53 27.00 2.56
C PHE A 35 -15.11 27.40 3.94
N ASP A 36 -14.71 26.79 5.06
CA ASP A 36 -15.34 26.96 6.39
C ASP A 36 -15.41 28.40 6.89
N GLN A 37 -14.49 29.25 6.44
CA GLN A 37 -14.42 30.67 6.81
C GLN A 37 -15.16 31.58 5.82
N ARG A 38 -15.78 31.03 4.77
CA ARG A 38 -16.48 31.78 3.73
C ARG A 38 -17.93 32.04 4.14
N SER A 39 -18.42 33.23 3.80
CA SER A 39 -19.84 33.56 3.93
C SER A 39 -20.61 33.00 2.75
N SER A 40 -21.86 32.58 2.99
CA SER A 40 -22.72 32.09 1.90
C SER A 40 -23.03 33.19 0.88
N GLY A 41 -23.07 32.81 -0.39
CA GLY A 41 -23.29 33.73 -1.50
C GLY A 41 -22.84 33.16 -2.84
N THR A 42 -23.14 33.87 -3.92
CA THR A 42 -22.64 33.52 -5.26
C THR A 42 -21.16 33.88 -5.37
N SER A 43 -20.34 32.92 -5.82
CA SER A 43 -18.90 33.14 -6.03
C SER A 43 -18.64 33.87 -7.33
N THR A 44 -17.65 34.75 -7.34
CA THR A 44 -17.10 35.40 -8.53
C THR A 44 -15.80 34.73 -8.96
N GLU A 45 -15.32 34.97 -10.18
CA GLU A 45 -13.99 34.48 -10.60
C GLU A 45 -12.88 34.96 -9.66
N SER A 46 -13.01 36.16 -9.08
CA SER A 46 -12.05 36.67 -8.08
C SER A 46 -12.06 35.86 -6.79
N ASP A 47 -13.21 35.37 -6.35
CA ASP A 47 -13.32 34.51 -5.17
C ASP A 47 -12.63 33.17 -5.43
N VAL A 48 -12.92 32.54 -6.58
CA VAL A 48 -12.31 31.26 -6.97
C VAL A 48 -10.81 31.40 -7.16
N THR A 49 -10.33 32.51 -7.73
CA THR A 49 -8.89 32.79 -7.85
C THR A 49 -8.24 32.97 -6.47
N GLN A 50 -8.93 33.60 -5.52
CA GLN A 50 -8.42 33.75 -4.15
C GLN A 50 -8.35 32.40 -3.42
N GLU A 51 -9.31 31.51 -3.66
CA GLU A 51 -9.41 30.19 -3.04
C GLU A 51 -8.41 29.20 -3.66
N PHE A 52 -8.35 29.13 -4.99
CA PHE A 52 -7.62 28.10 -5.72
C PHE A 52 -6.26 28.55 -6.29
N GLY A 53 -5.97 29.86 -6.31
CA GLY A 53 -4.77 30.40 -6.94
C GLY A 53 -4.96 30.75 -8.42
N THR A 54 -3.86 30.79 -9.16
CA THR A 54 -3.85 31.25 -10.56
C THR A 54 -4.70 30.34 -11.45
N LEU A 55 -5.60 30.94 -12.23
CA LEU A 55 -6.48 30.22 -13.15
C LEU A 55 -6.08 30.51 -14.60
N SER A 56 -5.93 29.46 -15.43
CA SER A 56 -5.76 29.66 -16.88
C SER A 56 -7.06 30.06 -17.56
N PHE A 57 -8.19 29.59 -17.02
CA PHE A 57 -9.56 29.97 -17.43
C PHE A 57 -10.57 29.53 -16.37
N SER A 58 -11.76 30.12 -16.41
CA SER A 58 -12.95 29.65 -15.66
C SER A 58 -14.23 29.77 -16.51
N ASN A 59 -15.21 28.87 -16.30
CA ASN A 59 -16.58 28.94 -16.82
C ASN A 59 -17.57 28.50 -15.74
N GLY A 60 -18.78 29.05 -15.75
CA GLY A 60 -19.86 28.77 -14.80
C GLY A 60 -19.82 29.62 -13.54
N VAL A 61 -18.66 30.22 -13.20
CA VAL A 61 -18.50 31.06 -12.02
C VAL A 61 -19.25 32.38 -12.23
N ASP A 62 -18.87 33.17 -13.24
CA ASP A 62 -19.49 34.47 -13.53
C ASP A 62 -20.92 34.35 -14.08
N GLU A 63 -21.30 33.18 -14.59
CA GLU A 63 -22.70 32.85 -14.91
C GLU A 63 -23.55 32.50 -13.67
N GLY A 64 -22.99 32.61 -12.47
CA GLY A 64 -23.69 32.47 -11.19
C GLY A 64 -24.03 31.02 -10.80
N ARG A 65 -23.35 30.02 -11.39
CA ARG A 65 -23.57 28.60 -11.10
C ARG A 65 -22.76 28.09 -9.92
N VAL A 66 -21.83 28.88 -9.39
CA VAL A 66 -20.97 28.53 -8.25
C VAL A 66 -21.35 29.37 -7.03
N GLN A 67 -21.56 28.72 -5.89
CA GLN A 67 -22.03 29.35 -4.65
C GLN A 67 -21.34 28.76 -3.43
N ILE A 68 -21.17 29.55 -2.39
CA ILE A 68 -20.89 29.05 -1.04
C ILE A 68 -22.21 28.84 -0.30
N VAL A 69 -22.40 27.65 0.25
CA VAL A 69 -23.53 27.31 1.13
C VAL A 69 -23.01 26.88 2.50
N SER A 70 -23.80 27.03 3.56
CA SER A 70 -23.35 26.79 4.94
C SER A 70 -24.34 25.95 5.74
N GLY A 71 -23.93 25.54 6.95
CA GLY A 71 -24.76 24.79 7.89
C GLY A 71 -24.91 23.32 7.51
N GLU A 72 -26.13 22.80 7.53
CA GLU A 72 -26.42 21.37 7.32
C GLU A 72 -25.96 20.81 5.96
N GLN A 73 -25.69 21.68 4.99
CA GLN A 73 -25.18 21.29 3.67
C GLN A 73 -23.67 21.02 3.66
N ALA A 74 -22.90 21.65 4.57
CA ALA A 74 -21.46 21.46 4.66
C ALA A 74 -21.11 20.03 5.12
N TYR A 75 -19.88 19.60 4.86
CA TYR A 75 -19.42 18.32 5.36
C TYR A 75 -19.48 18.31 6.91
N GLY A 76 -19.97 17.21 7.51
CA GLY A 76 -20.19 17.13 8.96
C GLY A 76 -21.37 17.96 9.50
N GLY A 77 -22.11 18.69 8.67
CA GLY A 77 -23.33 19.42 9.05
C GLY A 77 -23.10 20.78 9.71
N SER A 78 -21.87 21.30 9.64
CA SER A 78 -21.49 22.64 10.12
C SER A 78 -20.35 23.20 9.25
N GLY A 79 -20.17 24.51 9.21
CA GLY A 79 -19.18 25.14 8.33
C GLY A 79 -19.79 25.59 7.01
N ALA A 80 -18.99 25.59 5.94
CA ALA A 80 -19.42 25.98 4.62
C ALA A 80 -18.76 25.13 3.53
N CYS A 81 -19.43 24.95 2.40
CA CYS A 81 -18.94 24.18 1.27
C CYS A 81 -19.30 24.84 -0.07
N LEU A 82 -18.63 24.41 -1.12
CA LEU A 82 -18.85 24.88 -2.48
C LEU A 82 -20.00 24.13 -3.14
N ARG A 83 -20.98 24.86 -3.65
CA ARG A 83 -22.10 24.33 -4.44
C ARG A 83 -21.92 24.68 -5.90
N VAL A 84 -22.02 23.68 -6.77
CA VAL A 84 -22.13 23.86 -8.23
C VAL A 84 -23.54 23.49 -8.68
N ASN A 85 -24.22 24.41 -9.36
CA ASN A 85 -25.55 24.23 -9.91
C ASN A 85 -25.49 23.75 -11.37
N TYR A 86 -26.34 22.80 -11.72
CA TYR A 86 -26.54 22.30 -13.08
C TYR A 86 -27.97 22.64 -13.52
N PRO A 87 -28.17 23.72 -14.31
CA PRO A 87 -29.50 24.11 -14.75
C PRO A 87 -30.17 23.04 -15.61
N ALA A 88 -31.50 22.92 -15.50
CA ALA A 88 -32.30 22.00 -16.30
C ALA A 88 -32.02 22.19 -17.81
N GLY A 89 -31.77 21.08 -18.49
CA GLY A 89 -31.42 21.07 -19.92
C GLY A 89 -29.98 21.50 -20.24
N GLY A 90 -29.17 21.88 -19.24
CA GLY A 90 -27.77 22.24 -19.41
C GLY A 90 -26.87 21.02 -19.68
N SER A 91 -25.98 21.16 -20.65
CA SER A 91 -24.97 20.17 -21.05
C SER A 91 -23.63 20.86 -21.30
N GLY A 92 -22.54 20.21 -20.93
CA GLY A 92 -21.20 20.76 -21.04
C GLY A 92 -20.99 22.02 -20.17
N PRO A 93 -19.75 22.51 -20.07
CA PRO A 93 -19.39 23.57 -19.11
C PRO A 93 -19.99 24.95 -19.43
N GLY A 94 -20.39 25.20 -20.68
CA GLY A 94 -20.94 26.50 -21.09
C GLY A 94 -22.37 26.74 -20.59
N ALA A 95 -23.18 25.68 -20.52
CA ALA A 95 -24.60 25.76 -20.15
C ALA A 95 -24.96 24.92 -18.91
N GLY A 96 -24.07 24.04 -18.44
CA GLY A 96 -24.27 23.19 -17.26
C GLY A 96 -23.04 23.13 -16.37
N GLY A 97 -23.21 23.30 -15.05
CA GLY A 97 -22.13 23.17 -14.08
C GLY A 97 -21.03 24.24 -14.22
N ALA A 98 -19.80 23.88 -13.86
CA ALA A 98 -18.66 24.79 -13.85
C ALA A 98 -17.33 24.08 -14.13
N GLN A 99 -16.33 24.85 -14.57
CA GLN A 99 -14.96 24.39 -14.71
C GLN A 99 -13.97 25.53 -14.53
N TRP A 100 -12.80 25.22 -14.00
CA TRP A 100 -11.63 26.09 -14.04
C TRP A 100 -10.37 25.24 -14.01
N LEU A 101 -9.29 25.79 -14.56
CA LEU A 101 -7.99 25.13 -14.60
C LEU A 101 -7.02 25.92 -13.74
N VAL A 102 -6.67 25.32 -12.60
CA VAL A 102 -5.71 25.87 -11.65
C VAL A 102 -4.30 25.57 -12.14
N GLU A 103 -3.43 26.57 -12.12
CA GLU A 103 -1.99 26.45 -12.33
C GLU A 103 -1.31 26.24 -10.97
N LEU A 104 -0.57 25.15 -10.83
CA LEU A 104 0.33 24.94 -9.70
C LEU A 104 1.61 25.75 -9.94
N ASP A 105 2.24 26.21 -8.86
CA ASP A 105 3.41 27.09 -8.95
C ASP A 105 4.60 26.44 -9.67
N GLU A 106 4.70 25.10 -9.63
CA GLU A 106 5.77 24.31 -10.22
C GLU A 106 5.23 23.02 -10.86
N GLN A 107 6.05 22.39 -11.71
CA GLN A 107 5.76 21.03 -12.18
C GLN A 107 6.28 20.01 -11.16
N HIS A 108 5.49 18.97 -10.91
CA HIS A 108 5.85 17.90 -9.99
C HIS A 108 5.81 16.54 -10.67
N ASP A 109 6.66 15.61 -10.21
CA ASP A 109 6.65 14.22 -10.70
C ASP A 109 5.67 13.34 -9.92
N GLU A 110 5.26 13.72 -8.70
CA GLU A 110 4.35 12.94 -7.86
C GLU A 110 3.46 13.84 -7.01
N VAL A 111 2.14 13.67 -7.13
CA VAL A 111 1.14 14.52 -6.44
C VAL A 111 -0.05 13.68 -5.97
N TRP A 112 -0.55 14.04 -4.79
CA TRP A 112 -1.81 13.56 -4.24
C TRP A 112 -2.88 14.66 -4.33
N LEU A 113 -4.09 14.26 -4.72
CA LEU A 113 -5.30 15.08 -4.68
C LEU A 113 -6.32 14.41 -3.77
N VAL A 114 -6.94 15.17 -2.87
CA VAL A 114 -8.10 14.77 -2.08
C VAL A 114 -9.18 15.82 -2.23
N TYR A 115 -10.44 15.40 -2.35
CA TYR A 115 -11.60 16.28 -2.21
C TYR A 115 -12.83 15.48 -1.81
N ARG A 116 -13.84 16.18 -1.29
CA ARG A 116 -15.14 15.60 -0.97
C ARG A 116 -16.18 16.02 -1.99
N VAL A 117 -17.11 15.13 -2.31
CA VAL A 117 -18.25 15.41 -3.19
C VAL A 117 -19.53 14.80 -2.66
N LYS A 118 -20.63 15.54 -2.77
CA LYS A 118 -21.99 15.06 -2.50
C LYS A 118 -22.94 15.56 -3.57
N PHE A 119 -23.62 14.62 -4.22
CA PHE A 119 -24.72 14.94 -5.13
C PHE A 119 -25.97 15.28 -4.31
N GLY A 120 -26.83 16.18 -4.82
CA GLY A 120 -28.11 16.52 -4.18
C GLY A 120 -28.93 15.29 -3.79
N SER A 121 -29.80 15.39 -2.77
CA SER A 121 -30.52 14.22 -2.21
C SER A 121 -31.45 13.50 -3.19
N ASN A 122 -31.81 14.14 -4.30
CA ASN A 122 -32.60 13.58 -5.39
C ASN A 122 -31.91 13.83 -6.74
N PHE A 123 -30.58 13.80 -6.77
CA PHE A 123 -29.81 14.00 -7.99
C PHE A 123 -30.15 12.95 -9.02
N ASP A 124 -30.48 13.37 -10.24
CA ASP A 124 -30.63 12.50 -11.39
C ASP A 124 -29.31 12.41 -12.16
N PHE A 125 -28.62 11.28 -12.10
CA PHE A 125 -27.32 11.09 -12.74
C PHE A 125 -27.39 11.05 -14.27
N VAL A 126 -28.59 10.88 -14.86
CA VAL A 126 -28.85 10.84 -16.31
C VAL A 126 -27.96 9.81 -17.00
N ARG A 127 -27.00 10.21 -17.85
CA ARG A 127 -26.03 9.33 -18.53
C ARG A 127 -24.64 9.41 -17.89
N GLY A 128 -24.29 10.58 -17.36
CA GLY A 128 -22.98 10.82 -16.77
C GLY A 128 -22.54 12.27 -16.81
N GLY A 129 -21.42 12.53 -16.16
CA GLY A 129 -20.81 13.85 -16.10
C GLY A 129 -19.42 13.82 -15.50
N LYS A 130 -18.75 14.97 -15.50
CA LYS A 130 -17.33 15.11 -15.14
C LYS A 130 -17.14 15.39 -13.66
N LEU A 131 -16.01 14.91 -13.13
CA LEU A 131 -15.53 15.22 -11.80
C LEU A 131 -14.07 15.73 -11.85
N PRO A 132 -13.64 16.56 -10.87
CA PRO A 132 -12.30 17.12 -10.82
C PRO A 132 -11.17 16.08 -10.79
N GLY A 133 -9.98 16.46 -11.26
CA GLY A 133 -8.77 15.63 -11.20
C GLY A 133 -7.49 16.39 -11.59
N LEU A 134 -6.34 15.74 -11.42
CA LEU A 134 -5.02 16.28 -11.77
C LEU A 134 -4.78 16.32 -13.28
N ALA A 135 -3.89 17.21 -13.73
CA ALA A 135 -3.52 17.36 -15.13
C ALA A 135 -2.08 17.87 -15.30
N GLY A 136 -1.60 17.84 -16.55
CA GLY A 136 -0.29 18.36 -16.93
C GLY A 136 -0.27 19.01 -18.31
N GLY A 137 0.59 20.01 -18.51
CA GLY A 137 0.83 20.63 -19.81
C GLY A 137 -0.40 21.36 -20.34
N GLN A 138 -0.89 21.02 -21.53
CA GLN A 138 -2.11 21.62 -22.10
C GLN A 138 -3.42 21.04 -21.55
N ALA A 139 -3.37 20.03 -20.66
CA ALA A 139 -4.55 19.38 -20.10
C ALA A 139 -5.60 18.95 -21.15
N PRO A 140 -5.23 18.09 -22.14
CA PRO A 140 -6.11 17.71 -23.25
C PRO A 140 -7.45 17.14 -22.78
N SER A 141 -8.53 17.48 -23.50
CA SER A 141 -9.92 17.16 -23.16
C SER A 141 -10.75 16.91 -24.43
N GLY A 142 -11.95 16.33 -24.28
CA GLY A 142 -12.84 15.99 -25.40
C GLY A 142 -12.13 15.14 -26.47
N SER A 143 -12.22 15.57 -27.73
CA SER A 143 -11.62 14.87 -28.87
C SER A 143 -10.11 15.11 -29.06
N VAL A 144 -9.46 15.87 -28.17
CA VAL A 144 -8.01 16.13 -28.23
C VAL A 144 -7.25 14.98 -27.58
N PRO A 145 -6.35 14.27 -28.30
CA PRO A 145 -5.54 13.20 -27.72
C PRO A 145 -4.38 13.75 -26.88
N ALA A 146 -3.91 12.94 -25.93
CA ALA A 146 -2.64 13.14 -25.25
C ALA A 146 -1.54 12.38 -26.04
N ASP A 147 -0.58 13.09 -26.62
CA ASP A 147 0.48 12.47 -27.45
C ASP A 147 1.81 12.30 -26.68
N GLY A 148 1.82 12.69 -25.40
CA GLY A 148 2.98 12.64 -24.51
C GLY A 148 3.94 13.81 -24.69
N TRP A 149 3.61 14.79 -25.54
CA TRP A 149 4.31 16.05 -25.73
C TRP A 149 3.43 17.26 -25.41
N ASN A 150 2.12 17.14 -25.62
CA ASN A 150 1.17 18.23 -25.38
C ASN A 150 0.64 18.30 -23.94
N GLY A 151 0.54 17.17 -23.23
CA GLY A 151 0.02 17.13 -21.86
C GLY A 151 -0.84 15.89 -21.60
N TRP A 152 -1.50 15.86 -20.44
CA TRP A 152 -2.37 14.75 -20.01
C TRP A 152 -3.44 15.25 -19.03
N THR A 153 -4.50 14.47 -18.82
CA THR A 153 -5.47 14.70 -17.73
C THR A 153 -5.81 13.40 -17.02
N GLY A 154 -6.11 13.46 -15.73
CA GLY A 154 -6.60 12.33 -14.93
C GLY A 154 -7.90 12.71 -14.24
N ARG A 155 -8.93 13.12 -14.99
CA ARG A 155 -10.24 13.46 -14.39
C ARG A 155 -11.08 12.21 -14.15
N LEU A 156 -12.20 12.39 -13.47
CA LEU A 156 -13.13 11.33 -13.14
C LEU A 156 -14.49 11.59 -13.80
N MET A 157 -15.36 10.59 -13.79
CA MET A 157 -16.74 10.71 -14.26
C MET A 157 -17.70 9.86 -13.44
N TRP A 158 -18.94 10.31 -13.31
CA TRP A 158 -20.05 9.40 -13.01
C TRP A 158 -20.69 8.90 -14.31
N ARG A 159 -21.23 7.69 -14.27
CA ARG A 159 -21.76 6.96 -15.44
C ARG A 159 -22.88 5.99 -15.07
N THR A 160 -23.96 5.98 -15.86
CA THR A 160 -25.14 5.11 -15.66
C THR A 160 -25.44 4.19 -16.85
N ASP A 161 -24.70 4.31 -17.96
CA ASP A 161 -24.82 3.51 -19.20
C ASP A 161 -26.15 3.57 -19.95
N PHE A 162 -27.06 4.45 -19.55
CA PHE A 162 -28.26 4.72 -20.33
C PHE A 162 -27.95 5.41 -21.66
N GLU A 163 -28.85 5.24 -22.63
CA GLU A 163 -28.70 5.75 -23.99
C GLU A 163 -29.31 7.14 -24.20
N SER A 164 -30.28 7.57 -23.38
CA SER A 164 -30.92 8.90 -23.49
C SER A 164 -31.55 9.40 -22.18
N VAL A 165 -31.87 10.70 -22.10
CA VAL A 165 -32.65 11.29 -20.99
C VAL A 165 -34.15 11.00 -21.12
N GLN A 166 -34.65 10.82 -22.34
CA GLN A 166 -36.08 10.80 -22.59
C GLN A 166 -36.70 9.45 -22.19
N GLY A 167 -37.68 9.49 -21.28
CA GLY A 167 -38.46 8.32 -20.88
C GLY A 167 -37.73 7.36 -19.93
N GLN A 168 -36.50 7.69 -19.52
CA GLN A 168 -35.78 6.91 -18.51
C GLN A 168 -36.26 7.30 -17.09
N PRO A 169 -36.33 6.34 -16.16
CA PRO A 169 -36.59 6.65 -14.76
C PRO A 169 -35.44 7.46 -14.18
N GLN A 170 -35.74 8.29 -13.18
CA GLN A 170 -34.73 9.05 -12.45
C GLN A 170 -33.68 8.11 -11.84
N GLN A 171 -32.40 8.43 -12.03
CA GLN A 171 -31.29 7.64 -11.53
C GLN A 171 -30.68 8.32 -10.31
N THR A 172 -30.98 7.82 -9.11
CA THR A 172 -30.42 8.36 -7.84
C THR A 172 -29.16 7.62 -7.38
N SER A 173 -28.60 6.75 -8.23
CA SER A 173 -27.31 6.11 -8.04
C SER A 173 -26.60 5.92 -9.39
N THR A 174 -25.28 5.80 -9.35
CA THR A 174 -24.44 5.73 -10.55
C THR A 174 -23.16 4.95 -10.28
N LYS A 175 -22.55 4.38 -11.31
CA LYS A 175 -21.15 3.97 -11.26
C LYS A 175 -20.24 5.19 -11.45
N ALA A 176 -18.95 5.01 -11.20
CA ALA A 176 -17.91 5.97 -11.54
C ALA A 176 -16.88 5.34 -12.45
N ILE A 177 -16.24 6.15 -13.28
CA ILE A 177 -15.22 5.74 -14.25
C ILE A 177 -14.04 6.72 -14.24
N SER A 178 -12.87 6.21 -14.63
CA SER A 178 -11.70 7.04 -14.92
C SER A 178 -11.94 7.78 -16.23
N TYR A 179 -11.61 9.07 -16.27
CA TYR A 179 -11.54 9.84 -17.50
C TYR A 179 -10.13 10.44 -17.60
N ALA A 180 -9.17 9.55 -17.84
CA ALA A 180 -7.77 9.90 -17.98
C ALA A 180 -7.35 9.93 -19.45
N LYS A 181 -6.69 11.01 -19.87
CA LYS A 181 -6.05 11.13 -21.19
C LYS A 181 -4.54 11.04 -21.02
N HIS A 182 -3.94 9.99 -21.56
CA HIS A 182 -2.51 9.75 -21.61
C HIS A 182 -2.14 9.03 -22.94
N VAL A 183 -0.85 8.78 -23.20
CA VAL A 183 -0.37 8.34 -24.54
C VAL A 183 -1.03 7.06 -25.04
N ASN A 184 -1.33 6.15 -24.11
CA ASN A 184 -1.90 4.83 -24.37
C ASN A 184 -3.31 4.66 -23.80
N SER A 185 -4.01 5.77 -23.56
CA SER A 185 -5.36 5.74 -23.03
C SER A 185 -6.37 5.41 -24.14
N GLY A 186 -7.48 4.79 -23.75
CA GLY A 186 -8.66 4.58 -24.56
C GLY A 186 -8.73 3.24 -25.28
N TYR A 187 -9.88 2.96 -25.89
CA TYR A 187 -10.18 1.63 -26.46
C TYR A 187 -9.13 1.16 -27.49
N ASP A 188 -8.70 2.05 -28.38
CA ASP A 188 -7.67 1.79 -29.38
C ASP A 188 -6.27 2.30 -28.95
N GLN A 189 -6.13 2.68 -27.67
CA GLN A 189 -4.91 3.19 -27.05
C GLN A 189 -4.28 4.39 -27.78
N ASN A 190 -5.11 5.24 -28.41
CA ASN A 190 -4.65 6.43 -29.13
C ASN A 190 -4.93 7.77 -28.42
N GLY A 191 -5.48 7.73 -27.20
CA GLY A 191 -5.78 8.91 -26.40
C GLY A 191 -7.12 9.61 -26.68
N LYS A 192 -7.98 9.06 -27.56
CA LYS A 192 -9.22 9.72 -27.99
C LYS A 192 -10.47 9.30 -27.21
N GLN A 193 -10.60 8.05 -26.77
CA GLN A 193 -11.85 7.48 -26.22
C GLN A 193 -11.66 6.89 -24.82
N GLU A 194 -11.87 7.70 -23.79
CA GLU A 194 -11.42 7.44 -22.41
C GLU A 194 -12.52 7.14 -21.40
N ASP A 195 -13.75 6.92 -21.85
CA ASP A 195 -14.91 6.72 -20.99
C ASP A 195 -15.30 5.23 -20.87
N THR A 196 -14.30 4.35 -20.73
CA THR A 196 -14.49 2.88 -20.69
C THR A 196 -13.88 2.18 -19.48
N GLU A 197 -13.07 2.87 -18.67
CA GLU A 197 -12.41 2.28 -17.51
C GLU A 197 -13.25 2.51 -16.25
N TYR A 198 -14.10 1.54 -15.91
CA TYR A 198 -14.92 1.59 -14.71
C TYR A 198 -14.09 1.44 -13.45
N PHE A 199 -14.55 2.10 -12.39
CA PHE A 199 -14.03 1.91 -11.07
C PHE A 199 -14.41 0.52 -10.58
N VAL A 200 -13.40 -0.23 -10.15
CA VAL A 200 -13.55 -1.60 -9.69
C VAL A 200 -12.66 -1.77 -8.47
N GLU A 201 -13.27 -2.11 -7.34
CA GLU A 201 -12.54 -2.51 -6.14
C GLU A 201 -11.78 -3.83 -6.40
N ARG A 202 -10.79 -4.13 -5.56
CA ARG A 202 -9.93 -5.31 -5.74
C ARG A 202 -10.67 -6.65 -5.75
N ASP A 203 -11.88 -6.72 -5.15
CA ASP A 203 -12.72 -7.92 -5.17
C ASP A 203 -13.60 -8.04 -6.43
N GLY A 204 -13.47 -7.12 -7.38
CA GLY A 204 -14.24 -7.07 -8.61
C GLY A 204 -15.56 -6.31 -8.49
N THR A 205 -15.89 -5.74 -7.33
CA THR A 205 -17.11 -4.95 -7.15
C THR A 205 -16.93 -3.53 -7.71
N GLU A 206 -17.99 -2.99 -8.32
CA GLU A 206 -17.98 -1.60 -8.77
C GLU A 206 -18.60 -0.70 -7.69
N PRO A 207 -17.91 0.35 -7.21
CA PRO A 207 -18.46 1.25 -6.21
C PRO A 207 -19.63 2.02 -6.82
N VAL A 208 -20.74 2.05 -6.09
CA VAL A 208 -21.96 2.77 -6.47
C VAL A 208 -22.05 4.06 -5.69
N LEU A 209 -22.01 5.19 -6.40
CA LEU A 209 -22.26 6.51 -5.84
C LEU A 209 -23.77 6.75 -5.74
N GLN A 210 -24.23 7.30 -4.62
CA GLN A 210 -25.62 7.56 -4.31
C GLN A 210 -25.87 9.05 -4.12
N ALA A 211 -27.05 9.50 -4.55
CA ALA A 211 -27.55 10.82 -4.26
C ALA A 211 -27.64 11.06 -2.75
N GLY A 212 -27.29 12.27 -2.29
CA GLY A 212 -27.39 12.65 -0.88
C GLY A 212 -26.27 12.15 0.04
N VAL A 213 -25.31 11.37 -0.47
CA VAL A 213 -24.18 10.83 0.29
C VAL A 213 -22.90 11.61 -0.02
N TRP A 214 -22.09 11.86 1.02
CA TRP A 214 -20.74 12.42 0.88
C TRP A 214 -19.74 11.31 0.58
N TYR A 215 -18.86 11.55 -0.39
CA TYR A 215 -17.76 10.69 -0.77
C TYR A 215 -16.44 11.44 -0.66
N THR A 216 -15.41 10.79 -0.14
CA THR A 216 -14.03 11.27 -0.21
C THR A 216 -13.33 10.63 -1.41
N ILE A 217 -12.95 11.46 -2.39
CA ILE A 217 -12.16 11.05 -3.54
C ILE A 217 -10.69 11.32 -3.23
N ARG A 218 -9.83 10.32 -3.46
CA ARG A 218 -8.38 10.47 -3.42
C ARG A 218 -7.80 10.03 -4.76
N GLN A 219 -6.84 10.78 -5.27
CA GLN A 219 -6.09 10.46 -6.47
C GLN A 219 -4.59 10.61 -6.20
N HIS A 220 -3.80 9.67 -6.70
CA HIS A 220 -2.35 9.69 -6.67
C HIS A 220 -1.83 9.52 -8.08
N VAL A 221 -1.02 10.48 -8.54
CA VAL A 221 -0.37 10.42 -9.83
C VAL A 221 1.13 10.49 -9.62
N ARG A 222 1.86 9.59 -10.27
CA ARG A 222 3.32 9.67 -10.44
C ARG A 222 3.65 9.60 -11.93
N MET A 223 4.41 10.56 -12.41
CA MET A 223 4.82 10.63 -13.81
C MET A 223 5.72 9.44 -14.17
N ASN A 224 5.54 8.93 -15.39
CA ASN A 224 6.41 7.90 -15.94
C ASN A 224 7.80 8.46 -16.28
N THR A 225 8.81 7.60 -16.28
CA THR A 225 10.09 7.88 -16.94
C THR A 225 9.81 8.19 -18.41
N PRO A 226 10.39 9.25 -19.00
CA PRO A 226 10.11 9.63 -20.38
C PRO A 226 10.16 8.44 -21.34
N ARG A 227 9.06 8.25 -22.08
CA ARG A 227 8.83 7.18 -23.08
C ARG A 227 8.56 5.78 -22.52
N GLN A 228 8.74 5.54 -21.22
CA GLN A 228 8.44 4.26 -20.56
C GLN A 228 6.98 4.18 -20.08
N ARG A 229 6.53 2.96 -19.75
CA ARG A 229 5.20 2.66 -19.18
C ARG A 229 5.35 2.26 -17.71
N ASP A 230 5.78 3.21 -16.89
CA ASP A 230 6.08 3.03 -15.46
C ASP A 230 5.47 4.15 -14.58
N GLY A 231 4.48 4.88 -15.12
CA GLY A 231 3.74 5.92 -14.43
C GLY A 231 2.58 5.34 -13.63
N LEU A 232 2.21 6.04 -12.56
CA LEU A 232 1.21 5.61 -11.60
C LEU A 232 -0.06 6.45 -11.73
N LEU A 233 -1.22 5.80 -11.79
CA LEU A 233 -2.54 6.39 -11.56
C LEU A 233 -3.28 5.52 -10.56
N ARG A 234 -3.54 6.05 -9.38
CA ARG A 234 -4.39 5.41 -8.38
C ARG A 234 -5.52 6.30 -7.94
N ILE A 235 -6.69 5.71 -7.72
CA ILE A 235 -7.89 6.42 -7.27
C ILE A 235 -8.54 5.61 -6.15
N TRP A 236 -8.98 6.30 -5.09
CA TRP A 236 -9.77 5.73 -4.01
C TRP A 236 -11.09 6.48 -3.82
N ILE A 237 -12.13 5.75 -3.42
CA ILE A 237 -13.39 6.29 -2.91
C ILE A 237 -13.57 5.80 -1.48
N ASP A 238 -13.73 6.73 -0.53
CA ASP A 238 -13.86 6.43 0.91
C ASP A 238 -12.80 5.44 1.42
N GLY A 239 -11.56 5.63 0.96
CA GLY A 239 -10.41 4.83 1.36
C GLY A 239 -10.26 3.49 0.60
N ARG A 240 -11.19 3.13 -0.29
CA ARG A 240 -11.14 1.89 -1.08
C ARG A 240 -10.52 2.14 -2.46
N LEU A 241 -9.50 1.37 -2.83
CA LEU A 241 -8.80 1.51 -4.12
C LEU A 241 -9.66 1.00 -5.27
N VAL A 242 -9.90 1.85 -6.26
CA VAL A 242 -10.83 1.60 -7.38
C VAL A 242 -10.19 1.70 -8.76
N ILE A 243 -8.98 2.30 -8.84
CA ILE A 243 -8.08 2.28 -9.98
C ILE A 243 -6.67 2.04 -9.43
N ASP A 244 -5.96 1.05 -9.94
CA ASP A 244 -4.58 0.72 -9.57
C ASP A 244 -3.76 0.45 -10.83
N ARG A 245 -3.17 1.50 -11.41
CA ARG A 245 -2.36 1.41 -12.62
C ARG A 245 -0.95 1.88 -12.33
N ASP A 246 0.04 1.05 -12.66
CA ASP A 246 1.47 1.35 -12.60
C ASP A 246 2.15 1.27 -13.98
N ASP A 247 1.36 1.08 -15.04
CA ASP A 247 1.79 0.95 -16.44
C ASP A 247 1.39 2.18 -17.31
N VAL A 248 1.09 3.31 -16.66
CA VAL A 248 0.58 4.50 -17.35
C VAL A 248 1.72 5.26 -18.02
N LYS A 249 1.53 5.66 -19.27
CA LYS A 249 2.47 6.52 -20.00
C LYS A 249 1.86 7.90 -20.22
N PHE A 250 2.10 8.81 -19.29
CA PHE A 250 1.67 10.22 -19.37
C PHE A 250 2.53 11.05 -20.33
N ARG A 251 3.86 10.84 -20.34
CA ARG A 251 4.83 11.71 -21.04
C ARG A 251 5.87 10.97 -21.89
N ASN A 252 6.34 11.63 -22.95
CA ASN A 252 7.48 11.25 -23.77
C ASN A 252 8.73 12.13 -23.55
N THR A 253 8.56 13.24 -22.82
CA THR A 253 9.62 14.20 -22.42
C THR A 253 9.63 14.40 -20.91
N ALA A 254 10.73 14.89 -20.36
CA ALA A 254 10.83 15.34 -18.96
C ALA A 254 10.23 16.74 -18.74
N ASP A 255 9.92 17.48 -19.81
CA ASP A 255 9.35 18.84 -19.73
C ASP A 255 7.84 18.87 -19.39
N LEU A 256 7.24 17.70 -19.14
CA LEU A 256 5.85 17.57 -18.72
C LEU A 256 5.81 16.95 -17.33
N GLY A 257 5.15 17.61 -16.39
CA GLY A 257 4.86 17.09 -15.05
C GLY A 257 3.38 17.14 -14.71
N ILE A 258 3.10 17.09 -13.42
CA ILE A 258 1.82 17.46 -12.80
C ILE A 258 1.95 18.93 -12.42
N ASP A 259 1.31 19.81 -13.20
CA ASP A 259 1.40 21.26 -13.05
C ASP A 259 0.03 21.93 -12.92
N ARG A 260 -1.06 21.13 -12.92
CA ARG A 260 -2.42 21.64 -12.96
C ARG A 260 -3.40 20.81 -12.13
N PHE A 261 -4.39 21.50 -11.57
CA PHE A 261 -5.62 20.90 -11.06
C PHE A 261 -6.80 21.35 -11.90
N PHE A 262 -7.52 20.38 -12.46
CA PHE A 262 -8.64 20.65 -13.35
C PHE A 262 -9.95 20.41 -12.61
N PHE A 263 -10.48 21.46 -11.98
CA PHE A 263 -11.84 21.43 -11.47
C PHE A 263 -12.80 21.43 -12.67
N SER A 264 -13.55 20.35 -12.82
CA SER A 264 -14.45 20.20 -13.96
C SER A 264 -15.64 19.36 -13.54
N THR A 265 -16.81 19.99 -13.46
CA THR A 265 -18.04 19.25 -13.18
C THR A 265 -19.23 19.78 -13.95
N PHE A 266 -19.81 18.89 -14.75
CA PHE A 266 -20.96 19.15 -15.61
C PHE A 266 -21.54 17.84 -16.14
N PHE A 267 -22.82 17.86 -16.51
CA PHE A 267 -23.47 16.83 -17.30
C PHE A 267 -22.93 16.82 -18.74
N GLY A 268 -22.67 15.65 -19.32
CA GLY A 268 -21.93 15.47 -20.58
C GLY A 268 -22.39 16.33 -21.77
N GLY A 269 -21.54 16.43 -22.80
CA GLY A 269 -21.55 17.50 -23.81
C GLY A 269 -22.46 17.32 -25.04
N ASP A 270 -23.61 16.67 -24.90
CA ASP A 270 -24.64 16.61 -25.95
C ASP A 270 -26.05 16.51 -25.36
N TYR A 271 -27.08 16.57 -26.20
CA TYR A 271 -28.49 16.57 -25.82
C TYR A 271 -28.85 15.44 -24.86
N ASP A 272 -28.45 14.21 -25.14
CA ASP A 272 -28.80 13.03 -24.34
C ASP A 272 -28.11 12.96 -22.97
N TRP A 273 -27.21 13.89 -22.68
CA TRP A 273 -26.43 13.91 -21.45
C TRP A 273 -26.87 14.97 -20.47
N ARG A 274 -27.67 15.94 -20.91
CA ARG A 274 -28.04 17.14 -20.16
C ARG A 274 -28.75 16.82 -18.85
N ALA A 275 -28.65 17.73 -17.89
CA ALA A 275 -29.43 17.63 -16.65
C ALA A 275 -30.94 17.58 -16.95
N SER A 276 -31.67 16.64 -16.34
CA SER A 276 -33.11 16.47 -16.57
C SER A 276 -33.97 17.53 -15.85
N LYS A 277 -33.42 18.12 -14.78
CA LYS A 277 -33.98 19.19 -13.96
C LYS A 277 -32.86 20.04 -13.37
N ASP A 278 -33.19 21.06 -12.60
CA ASP A 278 -32.18 21.81 -11.86
C ASP A 278 -31.57 20.91 -10.79
N GLU A 279 -30.25 20.73 -10.87
CA GLU A 279 -29.48 19.87 -9.99
C GLU A 279 -28.36 20.66 -9.32
N TYR A 280 -27.75 20.05 -8.30
CA TYR A 280 -26.52 20.57 -7.72
C TYR A 280 -25.65 19.46 -7.13
N ALA A 281 -24.36 19.75 -7.04
CA ALA A 281 -23.40 18.98 -6.25
C ALA A 281 -22.67 19.92 -5.30
N LEU A 282 -22.28 19.36 -4.15
CA LEU A 282 -21.52 20.01 -3.11
C LEU A 282 -20.10 19.45 -3.14
N PHE A 283 -19.12 20.31 -2.93
CA PHE A 283 -17.71 19.98 -2.88
C PHE A 283 -17.06 20.63 -1.67
N ASP A 284 -16.11 19.93 -1.08
CA ASP A 284 -15.43 20.38 0.12
C ASP A 284 -14.01 19.82 0.22
N ASP A 285 -13.20 20.42 1.08
CA ASP A 285 -11.88 19.92 1.51
C ASP A 285 -10.93 19.50 0.37
N PHE A 286 -10.73 20.39 -0.60
CA PHE A 286 -9.72 20.20 -1.63
C PHE A 286 -8.32 20.31 -1.03
N LYS A 287 -7.53 19.25 -1.19
CA LYS A 287 -6.13 19.24 -0.79
C LYS A 287 -5.26 18.66 -1.90
N ILE A 288 -4.20 19.39 -2.25
CA ILE A 288 -3.16 18.93 -3.16
C ILE A 288 -1.83 18.95 -2.40
N SER A 289 -1.10 17.84 -2.41
CA SER A 289 0.18 17.74 -1.72
C SER A 289 1.19 16.94 -2.52
N VAL A 290 2.46 17.29 -2.35
CA VAL A 290 3.60 16.45 -2.76
C VAL A 290 4.08 15.63 -1.57
N PRO A 291 4.62 14.42 -1.78
CA PRO A 291 5.28 13.66 -0.72
C PRO A 291 6.45 14.44 -0.10
N GLU A 292 6.52 14.48 1.23
CA GLU A 292 7.59 15.17 1.96
C GLU A 292 8.29 14.30 3.00
N GLU A 293 9.48 14.75 3.40
CA GLU A 293 10.20 14.18 4.54
C GLU A 293 9.81 14.87 5.86
N ARG A 294 9.30 14.10 6.82
CA ARG A 294 8.94 14.52 8.18
C ARG A 294 10.04 14.09 9.16
N ARG A 295 10.94 15.00 9.53
CA ARG A 295 12.15 14.70 10.32
C ARG A 295 11.92 14.81 11.82
N VAL A 296 12.41 13.83 12.57
CA VAL A 296 12.29 13.76 14.04
C VAL A 296 13.70 13.66 14.65
N PRO A 297 14.13 14.52 15.60
CA PRO A 297 13.33 15.53 16.30
C PRO A 297 13.29 16.91 15.62
N GLU A 298 13.88 17.08 14.44
CA GLU A 298 14.13 18.42 13.88
C GLU A 298 12.83 19.22 13.63
N GLN A 299 11.75 18.54 13.24
CA GLN A 299 10.44 19.15 12.99
C GLN A 299 9.36 18.73 13.99
N TYR A 300 9.48 17.53 14.57
CA TYR A 300 8.48 16.95 15.46
C TYR A 300 9.13 16.40 16.73
N ALA A 301 8.43 16.44 17.87
CA ALA A 301 8.97 15.97 19.15
C ALA A 301 8.96 14.44 19.28
N SER A 302 8.06 13.75 18.57
CA SER A 302 7.92 12.29 18.57
C SER A 302 7.67 11.76 17.16
N VAL A 303 7.82 10.45 16.98
CA VAL A 303 7.49 9.79 15.70
C VAL A 303 5.98 9.77 15.51
N GLY A 304 5.21 9.58 16.60
CA GLY A 304 3.75 9.65 16.59
C GLY A 304 3.20 11.00 16.10
N ASP A 305 3.80 12.12 16.53
CA ASP A 305 3.41 13.46 16.09
C ASP A 305 3.67 13.65 14.59
N ALA A 306 4.83 13.18 14.11
CA ALA A 306 5.19 13.24 12.69
C ALA A 306 4.22 12.42 11.82
N VAL A 307 3.87 11.20 12.25
CA VAL A 307 2.87 10.35 11.58
C VAL A 307 1.50 11.01 11.54
N SER A 308 1.08 11.61 12.67
CA SER A 308 -0.22 12.27 12.78
C SER A 308 -0.33 13.47 11.82
N ALA A 309 0.76 14.24 11.70
CA ALA A 309 0.84 15.40 10.82
C ALA A 309 1.09 15.04 9.34
N ALA A 310 1.52 13.81 9.04
CA ALA A 310 1.88 13.38 7.70
C ALA A 310 0.67 13.32 6.75
N ASN A 311 0.89 13.73 5.51
CA ASN A 311 -0.02 13.51 4.39
C ASN A 311 0.22 12.12 3.77
N PRO A 312 -0.77 11.54 3.06
CA PRO A 312 -0.54 10.35 2.24
C PRO A 312 0.68 10.52 1.31
N GLY A 313 1.54 9.51 1.28
CA GLY A 313 2.79 9.48 0.51
C GLY A 313 4.02 9.99 1.25
N ASP A 314 3.86 10.71 2.37
CA ASP A 314 5.00 11.25 3.12
C ASP A 314 5.94 10.16 3.66
N THR A 315 7.19 10.57 3.86
CA THR A 315 8.22 9.77 4.54
C THR A 315 8.51 10.36 5.92
N VAL A 316 8.18 9.62 6.98
CA VAL A 316 8.61 9.94 8.34
C VAL A 316 10.04 9.44 8.56
N LEU A 317 10.91 10.32 9.03
CA LEU A 317 12.33 10.08 9.24
C LEU A 317 12.71 10.23 10.72
N PRO A 318 12.56 9.17 11.52
CA PRO A 318 13.09 9.13 12.88
C PRO A 318 14.62 9.26 12.86
N GLY A 319 15.15 10.20 13.64
CA GLY A 319 16.59 10.34 13.86
C GLY A 319 17.16 9.18 14.68
N SER A 320 18.48 9.19 14.86
CA SER A 320 19.25 8.21 15.62
C SER A 320 19.00 8.35 17.12
N ALA A 321 17.95 7.69 17.63
CA ALA A 321 17.56 7.71 19.03
C ALA A 321 16.62 6.55 19.37
N ASP A 322 16.33 6.44 20.66
CA ASP A 322 15.35 5.56 21.28
C ASP A 322 13.98 6.27 21.34
N TRP A 323 13.11 6.03 20.36
CA TRP A 323 11.76 6.59 20.28
C TRP A 323 10.75 5.68 20.95
N TYR A 324 9.96 6.19 21.89
CA TYR A 324 8.94 5.43 22.58
C TYR A 324 7.55 5.81 22.07
N ASP A 325 6.98 5.00 21.19
CA ASP A 325 5.69 5.25 20.55
C ASP A 325 4.96 3.93 20.24
N ASN A 326 3.64 4.00 20.07
CA ASN A 326 2.84 2.96 19.44
C ASN A 326 2.08 3.61 18.27
N LEU A 327 2.53 3.35 17.04
CA LEU A 327 2.07 4.04 15.84
C LEU A 327 0.83 3.36 15.25
N TYR A 328 -0.06 4.15 14.67
CA TYR A 328 -1.18 3.67 13.85
C TYR A 328 -1.10 4.34 12.48
N LEU A 329 -0.96 3.53 11.42
CA LEU A 329 -0.75 3.98 10.05
C LEU A 329 -2.02 3.72 9.23
N ASP A 330 -2.83 4.77 9.10
CA ASP A 330 -4.15 4.79 8.44
C ASP A 330 -4.12 5.43 7.03
N LYS A 331 -2.91 5.74 6.54
CA LYS A 331 -2.67 6.32 5.23
C LYS A 331 -1.36 5.79 4.64
N PRO A 332 -1.20 5.82 3.30
CA PRO A 332 0.06 5.46 2.65
C PRO A 332 1.20 6.29 3.22
N LEU A 333 2.22 5.66 3.78
CA LEU A 333 3.35 6.33 4.42
C LEU A 333 4.60 5.47 4.33
N THR A 334 5.76 6.12 4.26
CA THR A 334 7.04 5.47 4.55
C THR A 334 7.51 5.88 5.93
N ILE A 335 7.97 4.94 6.76
CA ILE A 335 8.76 5.23 7.96
C ILE A 335 10.17 4.70 7.72
N ARG A 336 11.14 5.60 7.63
CA ARG A 336 12.54 5.27 7.31
C ARG A 336 13.47 5.76 8.41
N GLY A 337 14.03 4.83 9.18
CA GLY A 337 15.09 5.15 10.13
C GLY A 337 16.46 5.36 9.47
N ARG A 338 17.46 5.67 10.28
CA ARG A 338 18.86 5.82 9.85
C ARG A 338 19.73 4.57 10.07
N GLY A 339 19.11 3.43 10.40
CA GLY A 339 19.77 2.16 10.73
C GLY A 339 20.12 2.00 12.21
N ASP A 340 20.24 3.10 12.95
CA ASP A 340 20.39 3.13 14.42
C ASP A 340 19.19 3.76 15.13
N SER A 341 18.13 4.10 14.38
CA SER A 341 16.86 4.57 14.90
C SER A 341 16.08 3.41 15.52
N LYS A 342 15.74 3.51 16.81
CA LYS A 342 14.95 2.50 17.51
C LYS A 342 13.54 3.00 17.78
N LEU A 343 12.55 2.24 17.38
CA LEU A 343 11.15 2.47 17.71
C LEU A 343 10.71 1.41 18.73
N MET A 344 10.47 1.85 19.96
CA MET A 344 10.08 1.01 21.08
C MET A 344 8.63 1.24 21.45
N GLY A 345 7.89 0.17 21.69
CA GLY A 345 6.52 0.25 22.19
C GLY A 345 6.46 1.03 23.50
N ALA A 346 5.80 2.19 23.49
CA ALA A 346 5.54 2.97 24.70
C ALA A 346 4.63 2.19 25.69
N ARG A 347 3.74 1.36 25.13
CA ARG A 347 2.88 0.41 25.83
C ARG A 347 3.10 -0.99 25.27
N GLY A 348 3.55 -1.91 26.13
CA GLY A 348 3.90 -3.27 25.75
C GLY A 348 2.71 -4.20 25.47
N ASP A 349 1.49 -3.80 25.83
CA ASP A 349 0.26 -4.52 25.50
C ASP A 349 -0.27 -4.18 24.10
N ARG A 350 0.41 -3.29 23.35
CA ARG A 350 0.05 -2.85 22.02
C ARG A 350 1.16 -3.10 20.99
N PRO A 351 0.84 -3.25 19.70
CA PRO A 351 1.86 -3.28 18.65
C PRO A 351 2.71 -2.02 18.66
N VAL A 352 3.99 -2.12 18.26
CA VAL A 352 4.81 -0.92 18.06
C VAL A 352 4.31 -0.14 16.85
N ILE A 353 3.99 -0.83 15.76
CA ILE A 353 3.38 -0.25 14.57
C ILE A 353 2.16 -1.09 14.18
N GLN A 354 1.00 -0.46 14.17
CA GLN A 354 -0.23 -1.01 13.61
C GLN A 354 -0.47 -0.40 12.22
N VAL A 355 -0.73 -1.25 11.22
CA VAL A 355 -0.93 -0.85 9.82
C VAL A 355 -2.35 -1.17 9.37
N ASP A 356 -3.04 -0.14 8.88
CA ASP A 356 -4.43 -0.19 8.41
C ASP A 356 -4.60 0.59 7.10
N SER A 357 -3.53 0.62 6.28
CA SER A 357 -3.51 1.29 4.98
C SER A 357 -2.63 0.55 4.00
N GLU A 358 -3.03 0.58 2.74
CA GLU A 358 -2.21 0.10 1.63
C GLU A 358 -0.97 0.98 1.43
N PHE A 359 0.05 0.43 0.77
CA PHE A 359 1.27 1.13 0.35
C PHE A 359 2.07 1.74 1.51
N VAL A 360 2.09 1.05 2.64
CA VAL A 360 2.96 1.40 3.76
C VAL A 360 4.33 0.75 3.59
N LYS A 361 5.38 1.53 3.79
CA LYS A 361 6.77 1.06 3.82
C LYS A 361 7.42 1.34 5.16
N ILE A 362 8.10 0.35 5.73
CA ILE A 362 8.81 0.46 7.00
C ILE A 362 10.24 -0.01 6.75
N GLU A 363 11.23 0.84 6.97
CA GLU A 363 12.62 0.51 6.66
C GLU A 363 13.68 1.09 7.59
N ASN A 364 14.80 0.39 7.72
CA ASN A 364 16.01 0.84 8.44
C ASN A 364 15.77 1.20 9.93
N LEU A 365 14.98 0.39 10.63
CA LEU A 365 14.60 0.59 12.04
C LEU A 365 14.92 -0.64 12.89
N GLU A 366 15.26 -0.42 14.17
CA GLU A 366 15.10 -1.43 15.21
C GLU A 366 13.72 -1.27 15.88
N ILE A 367 12.93 -2.34 15.97
CA ILE A 367 11.54 -2.33 16.47
C ILE A 367 11.43 -3.31 17.65
N ALA A 368 11.03 -2.80 18.81
CA ALA A 368 11.10 -3.56 20.06
C ALA A 368 9.97 -3.26 21.06
N ARG A 369 9.79 -4.14 22.04
CA ARG A 369 8.95 -3.94 23.24
C ARG A 369 7.44 -3.72 22.97
N GLY A 370 6.93 -4.09 21.81
CA GLY A 370 5.48 -4.17 21.57
C GLY A 370 4.90 -5.55 21.89
N SER A 371 3.57 -5.65 21.96
CA SER A 371 2.89 -6.96 21.93
C SER A 371 3.07 -7.67 20.59
N VAL A 372 3.26 -6.89 19.53
CA VAL A 372 3.79 -7.27 18.22
C VAL A 372 4.73 -6.16 17.75
N GLY A 373 5.77 -6.46 16.99
CA GLY A 373 6.60 -5.42 16.36
C GLY A 373 5.81 -4.63 15.32
N VAL A 374 5.47 -5.26 14.20
CA VAL A 374 4.53 -4.73 13.19
C VAL A 374 3.30 -5.63 13.09
N GLU A 375 2.10 -5.06 13.23
CA GLU A 375 0.83 -5.75 13.05
C GLU A 375 0.00 -5.11 11.93
N ALA A 376 -0.38 -5.91 10.94
CA ALA A 376 -1.09 -5.48 9.73
C ALA A 376 -2.40 -6.27 9.53
N TYR A 377 -3.45 -5.57 9.10
CA TYR A 377 -4.79 -6.12 8.87
C TYR A 377 -5.22 -5.95 7.41
N GLY A 378 -6.33 -6.56 6.96
CA GLY A 378 -6.61 -6.79 5.53
C GLY A 378 -6.59 -5.58 4.56
N THR A 379 -6.69 -4.35 5.07
CA THR A 379 -6.48 -3.09 4.34
C THR A 379 -5.00 -2.77 4.06
N ALA A 380 -4.07 -3.38 4.80
CA ALA A 380 -2.62 -3.16 4.72
C ALA A 380 -1.95 -3.97 3.59
N SER A 381 -2.51 -3.91 2.39
CA SER A 381 -1.92 -4.57 1.22
C SER A 381 -0.77 -3.75 0.63
N GLU A 382 0.16 -4.38 -0.10
CA GLU A 382 1.36 -3.72 -0.64
C GLU A 382 2.30 -3.22 0.46
N LEU A 383 2.30 -3.91 1.60
CA LEU A 383 3.14 -3.62 2.75
C LEU A 383 4.58 -4.06 2.48
N GLN A 384 5.53 -3.15 2.70
CA GLN A 384 6.96 -3.44 2.57
C GLN A 384 7.68 -3.20 3.90
N ILE A 385 8.36 -4.23 4.41
CA ILE A 385 9.22 -4.15 5.60
C ILE A 385 10.64 -4.53 5.18
N GLN A 386 11.58 -3.58 5.26
CA GLN A 386 12.92 -3.75 4.68
C GLN A 386 14.04 -3.31 5.63
N ASN A 387 15.10 -4.11 5.75
CA ASN A 387 16.29 -3.74 6.52
C ASN A 387 15.98 -3.39 7.99
N CYS A 388 15.01 -4.08 8.59
CA CYS A 388 14.58 -3.85 9.96
C CYS A 388 15.10 -4.94 10.90
N ALA A 389 15.42 -4.54 12.14
CA ALA A 389 15.69 -5.47 13.23
C ALA A 389 14.50 -5.50 14.19
N PHE A 390 14.05 -6.68 14.58
CA PHE A 390 12.97 -6.87 15.54
C PHE A 390 13.51 -7.57 16.77
N THR A 391 13.55 -6.88 17.90
CA THR A 391 14.22 -7.37 19.10
C THR A 391 13.28 -7.35 20.30
N THR A 392 13.19 -8.45 21.03
CA THR A 392 12.53 -8.50 22.35
C THR A 392 11.08 -7.97 22.39
N ASN A 393 10.31 -8.18 21.31
CA ASN A 393 8.87 -7.96 21.36
C ASN A 393 8.21 -9.03 22.23
N PHE A 394 7.16 -8.65 22.95
CA PHE A 394 6.47 -9.52 23.92
C PHE A 394 5.59 -10.58 23.24
N GLY A 395 5.31 -10.43 21.94
CA GLY A 395 4.69 -11.44 21.09
C GLY A 395 5.46 -11.60 19.79
N ASP A 396 4.74 -11.67 18.66
CA ASP A 396 5.34 -11.89 17.35
C ASP A 396 6.18 -10.67 16.90
N ALA A 397 7.23 -10.86 16.11
CA ALA A 397 7.94 -9.71 15.54
C ALA A 397 7.13 -9.05 14.42
N ILE A 398 6.63 -9.85 13.48
CA ILE A 398 5.76 -9.37 12.39
C ILE A 398 4.52 -10.26 12.32
N ARG A 399 3.34 -9.63 12.24
CA ARG A 399 2.05 -10.29 12.00
C ARG A 399 1.28 -9.57 10.89
N ALA A 400 0.86 -10.29 9.86
CA ALA A 400 -0.03 -9.77 8.82
C ALA A 400 -1.21 -10.73 8.61
N THR A 401 -2.43 -10.20 8.64
CA THR A 401 -3.67 -10.99 8.55
C THR A 401 -4.59 -10.45 7.45
N GLY A 402 -4.95 -11.30 6.49
CA GLY A 402 -5.89 -10.97 5.41
C GLY A 402 -5.36 -9.94 4.40
N CYS A 403 -4.04 -9.69 4.38
CA CYS A 403 -3.40 -8.70 3.51
C CYS A 403 -3.10 -9.28 2.11
N ARG A 404 -2.66 -8.44 1.18
CA ARG A 404 -2.10 -8.87 -0.11
C ARG A 404 -0.74 -8.25 -0.38
N ASN A 405 0.11 -8.93 -1.13
CA ASN A 405 1.42 -8.44 -1.57
C ASN A 405 2.27 -7.90 -0.40
N VAL A 406 2.55 -8.76 0.57
CA VAL A 406 3.40 -8.42 1.73
C VAL A 406 4.86 -8.79 1.44
N SER A 407 5.76 -7.80 1.48
CA SER A 407 7.21 -8.02 1.34
C SER A 407 7.94 -7.82 2.66
N ILE A 408 8.79 -8.79 3.05
CA ILE A 408 9.66 -8.73 4.23
C ILE A 408 11.08 -9.09 3.78
N GLU A 409 11.99 -8.13 3.80
CA GLU A 409 13.30 -8.29 3.18
C GLU A 409 14.44 -7.79 4.07
N ASN A 410 15.54 -8.55 4.11
CA ASN A 410 16.76 -8.17 4.84
C ASN A 410 16.50 -7.87 6.34
N CYS A 411 15.55 -8.61 6.95
CA CYS A 411 15.14 -8.40 8.33
C CYS A 411 15.76 -9.42 9.29
N THR A 412 16.15 -8.97 10.47
CA THR A 412 16.59 -9.86 11.57
C THR A 412 15.55 -9.83 12.69
N LEU A 413 15.04 -10.98 13.10
CA LEU A 413 14.00 -11.11 14.12
C LEU A 413 14.53 -11.94 15.29
N THR A 414 15.06 -11.29 16.32
CA THR A 414 15.84 -11.93 17.39
C THR A 414 15.17 -11.84 18.76
N SER A 415 15.10 -12.98 19.45
CA SER A 415 14.64 -13.09 20.84
C SER A 415 13.26 -12.47 21.09
N ASN A 416 12.35 -12.56 20.11
CA ASN A 416 10.95 -12.19 20.26
C ASN A 416 10.22 -13.32 21.01
N TYR A 417 9.28 -12.96 21.89
CA TYR A 417 8.66 -13.92 22.81
C TYR A 417 7.57 -14.76 22.12
N GLY A 418 7.01 -14.27 21.02
CA GLY A 418 6.17 -15.03 20.08
C GLY A 418 6.99 -15.58 18.91
N ARG A 419 6.40 -15.56 17.72
CA ARG A 419 7.02 -16.02 16.46
C ARG A 419 7.91 -14.93 15.85
N GLY A 420 8.77 -15.31 14.91
CA GLY A 420 9.44 -14.34 14.05
C GLY A 420 8.41 -13.68 13.12
N VAL A 421 7.86 -14.45 12.18
CA VAL A 421 6.84 -13.96 11.24
C VAL A 421 5.58 -14.82 11.35
N LEU A 422 4.42 -14.17 11.41
CA LEU A 422 3.10 -14.79 11.20
C LEU A 422 2.41 -14.13 10.01
N LEU A 423 2.17 -14.89 8.94
CA LEU A 423 1.25 -14.52 7.88
C LEU A 423 0.01 -15.41 7.96
N ASP A 424 -1.18 -14.82 7.99
CA ASP A 424 -2.46 -15.55 8.08
C ASP A 424 -3.45 -15.01 7.02
N GLY A 425 -3.81 -15.84 6.05
CA GLY A 425 -4.69 -15.46 4.96
C GLY A 425 -4.12 -14.37 4.06
N VAL A 426 -2.79 -14.33 3.88
CA VAL A 426 -2.15 -13.38 2.95
C VAL A 426 -2.13 -13.98 1.55
N GLU A 427 -2.50 -13.18 0.55
CA GLU A 427 -2.41 -13.53 -0.87
C GLU A 427 -1.25 -12.77 -1.52
N GLY A 428 -0.22 -13.47 -1.95
CA GLY A 428 1.01 -12.85 -2.46
C GLY A 428 1.90 -12.39 -1.32
N PHE A 429 3.04 -13.05 -1.14
CA PHE A 429 4.06 -12.63 -0.17
C PHE A 429 5.47 -12.90 -0.69
N TYR A 430 6.41 -12.06 -0.29
CA TYR A 430 7.83 -12.22 -0.61
C TYR A 430 8.66 -12.05 0.66
N ILE A 431 9.35 -13.10 1.09
CA ILE A 431 10.22 -13.08 2.26
C ILE A 431 11.62 -13.43 1.79
N SER A 432 12.58 -12.52 1.95
CA SER A 432 13.95 -12.80 1.49
C SER A 432 15.04 -12.27 2.40
N ASN A 433 16.13 -13.04 2.53
CA ASN A 433 17.30 -12.66 3.31
C ASN A 433 16.95 -12.30 4.77
N CYS A 434 16.03 -13.05 5.38
CA CYS A 434 15.56 -12.81 6.74
C CYS A 434 16.07 -13.87 7.70
N SER A 435 16.42 -13.49 8.93
CA SER A 435 16.86 -14.43 9.97
C SER A 435 15.97 -14.33 11.21
N ALA A 436 15.18 -15.37 11.49
CA ALA A 436 14.38 -15.52 12.71
C ALA A 436 15.15 -16.38 13.74
N ILE A 437 15.62 -15.74 14.81
CA ILE A 437 16.59 -16.32 15.75
C ILE A 437 16.01 -16.30 17.16
N ASP A 438 16.02 -17.45 17.84
CA ASP A 438 15.64 -17.57 19.25
C ASP A 438 14.21 -17.03 19.55
N SER A 439 13.29 -17.21 18.60
CA SER A 439 11.88 -16.87 18.81
C SER A 439 11.24 -17.82 19.81
N GLY A 440 10.26 -17.34 20.59
CA GLY A 440 9.50 -18.19 21.52
C GLY A 440 8.58 -19.19 20.81
N GLY A 441 8.08 -18.82 19.62
CA GLY A 441 7.31 -19.66 18.71
C GLY A 441 8.14 -20.13 17.51
N ALA A 442 7.46 -20.40 16.39
CA ALA A 442 8.11 -20.72 15.11
C ALA A 442 8.94 -19.53 14.59
N GLY A 443 9.96 -19.82 13.78
CA GLY A 443 10.71 -18.77 13.08
C GLY A 443 9.81 -18.05 12.07
N PHE A 444 9.24 -18.82 11.14
CA PHE A 444 8.28 -18.35 10.15
C PHE A 444 7.04 -19.25 10.16
N GLU A 445 5.88 -18.69 10.47
CA GLU A 445 4.57 -19.34 10.41
C GLU A 445 3.74 -18.68 9.31
N LEU A 446 3.49 -19.43 8.23
CA LEU A 446 3.02 -18.90 6.96
C LEU A 446 1.76 -19.67 6.53
N PHE A 447 0.59 -19.14 6.87
CA PHE A 447 -0.73 -19.69 6.53
C PHE A 447 -1.35 -18.88 5.40
N SER A 448 -0.70 -18.92 4.24
CA SER A 448 -0.86 -17.93 3.16
C SER A 448 -0.52 -18.54 1.80
N ASN A 449 -1.00 -17.92 0.73
CA ASN A 449 -0.89 -18.45 -0.63
C ASN A 449 -0.05 -17.56 -1.55
N GLY A 450 0.46 -18.16 -2.63
CA GLY A 450 1.03 -17.43 -3.76
C GLY A 450 2.30 -16.66 -3.45
N GLY A 451 3.17 -17.17 -2.58
CA GLY A 451 4.36 -16.44 -2.13
C GLY A 451 5.70 -17.10 -2.44
N PHE A 452 6.77 -16.41 -2.05
CA PHE A 452 8.13 -16.89 -2.21
C PHE A 452 8.99 -16.59 -0.98
N VAL A 453 9.65 -17.61 -0.43
CA VAL A 453 10.56 -17.50 0.72
C VAL A 453 11.94 -17.91 0.27
N SER A 454 12.92 -17.02 0.38
CA SER A 454 14.28 -17.34 -0.08
C SER A 454 15.41 -16.81 0.78
N ASN A 455 16.49 -17.59 0.86
CA ASN A 455 17.69 -17.22 1.62
C ASN A 455 17.38 -16.81 3.07
N CYS A 456 16.40 -17.46 3.71
CA CYS A 456 16.01 -17.17 5.08
C CYS A 456 16.55 -18.21 6.06
N ASP A 457 16.88 -17.75 7.26
CA ASP A 457 17.38 -18.57 8.36
C ASP A 457 16.36 -18.64 9.50
N ALA A 458 16.04 -19.84 9.97
CA ALA A 458 15.26 -20.07 11.19
C ALA A 458 16.11 -20.86 12.20
N ILE A 459 16.65 -20.16 13.20
CA ILE A 459 17.71 -20.71 14.08
C ILE A 459 17.28 -20.67 15.55
N GLY A 460 17.37 -21.82 16.23
CA GLY A 460 17.26 -21.86 17.69
C GLY A 460 15.85 -21.53 18.24
N ASN A 461 14.81 -21.62 17.41
CA ASN A 461 13.46 -21.25 17.83
C ASN A 461 12.88 -22.29 18.81
N ARG A 462 12.19 -21.80 19.85
CA ARG A 462 11.92 -22.57 21.08
C ARG A 462 10.64 -23.41 21.03
N ALA A 463 9.73 -23.15 20.10
CA ALA A 463 8.54 -23.97 19.90
C ALA A 463 8.16 -24.09 18.42
N GLY A 464 7.42 -25.13 18.06
CA GLY A 464 6.91 -25.33 16.69
C GLY A 464 7.98 -25.81 15.71
N ALA A 465 8.17 -25.08 14.62
CA ALA A 465 9.16 -25.39 13.58
C ALA A 465 9.99 -24.15 13.24
N GLY A 466 11.14 -24.34 12.58
CA GLY A 466 11.86 -23.24 11.95
C GLY A 466 10.95 -22.54 10.92
N PHE A 467 10.40 -23.32 10.00
CA PHE A 467 9.39 -22.90 9.04
C PHE A 467 8.14 -23.79 9.18
N PHE A 468 6.98 -23.19 9.40
CA PHE A 468 5.68 -23.83 9.39
C PHE A 468 4.80 -23.22 8.30
N TYR A 469 4.39 -24.01 7.31
CA TYR A 469 3.64 -23.55 6.16
C TYR A 469 2.36 -24.35 5.92
N ILE A 470 1.29 -23.61 5.64
CA ILE A 470 -0.01 -24.10 5.15
C ILE A 470 -0.42 -23.16 4.03
N GLY A 471 -0.66 -23.68 2.83
CA GLY A 471 -1.04 -22.84 1.70
C GLY A 471 -0.74 -23.48 0.36
N GLU A 472 -0.93 -22.70 -0.69
CA GLU A 472 -0.82 -23.18 -2.06
C GLU A 472 0.04 -22.27 -2.94
N SER A 473 0.61 -22.85 -3.99
CA SER A 473 1.28 -22.13 -5.07
C SER A 473 2.46 -21.25 -4.60
N SER A 474 3.24 -21.72 -3.62
CA SER A 474 4.39 -20.98 -3.10
C SER A 474 5.74 -21.64 -3.36
N GLY A 475 6.79 -20.84 -3.41
CA GLY A 475 8.18 -21.29 -3.52
C GLY A 475 8.99 -21.09 -2.24
N PHE A 476 9.82 -22.08 -1.90
CA PHE A 476 10.77 -22.05 -0.80
C PHE A 476 12.13 -22.45 -1.34
N GLN A 477 13.09 -21.51 -1.33
CA GLN A 477 14.39 -21.73 -1.94
C GLN A 477 15.57 -21.28 -1.07
N ASN A 478 16.63 -22.09 -0.97
CA ASN A 478 17.86 -21.72 -0.27
C ASN A 478 17.67 -21.33 1.20
N ASN A 479 16.64 -21.84 1.87
CA ASN A 479 16.39 -21.53 3.28
C ASN A 479 17.16 -22.49 4.18
N TYR A 480 17.46 -22.06 5.41
CA TYR A 480 18.15 -22.87 6.40
C TYR A 480 17.40 -22.89 7.74
N ALA A 481 17.06 -24.08 8.22
CA ALA A 481 16.43 -24.28 9.52
C ALA A 481 17.35 -25.08 10.43
N SER A 482 17.89 -24.46 11.48
CA SER A 482 18.84 -25.15 12.35
C SER A 482 18.59 -24.99 13.84
N ASP A 483 18.98 -26.03 14.58
CA ASP A 483 19.03 -26.00 16.04
C ASP A 483 17.68 -25.64 16.70
N ASN A 484 16.55 -25.84 16.00
CA ASN A 484 15.22 -25.55 16.53
C ASN A 484 14.79 -26.65 17.50
N GLN A 485 14.06 -26.27 18.56
CA GLN A 485 13.57 -27.21 19.58
C GLN A 485 12.48 -28.16 19.07
N GLY A 486 11.89 -27.86 17.92
CA GLY A 486 10.94 -28.73 17.24
C GLY A 486 11.46 -29.20 15.89
N MET A 487 10.73 -28.91 14.82
CA MET A 487 11.05 -29.34 13.46
C MET A 487 11.88 -28.29 12.72
N GLY A 488 12.66 -28.70 11.72
CA GLY A 488 13.25 -27.73 10.77
C GLY A 488 12.15 -27.11 9.91
N TYR A 489 11.48 -27.96 9.14
CA TYR A 489 10.35 -27.60 8.27
C TYR A 489 9.11 -28.43 8.60
N LEU A 490 7.97 -27.76 8.63
CA LEU A 490 6.64 -28.35 8.75
C LEU A 490 5.76 -27.81 7.61
N LEU A 491 5.35 -28.68 6.70
CA LEU A 491 4.42 -28.36 5.61
C LEU A 491 3.15 -29.18 5.85
N VAL A 492 1.99 -28.53 5.92
CA VAL A 492 0.72 -29.19 6.26
C VAL A 492 -0.37 -28.76 5.28
N ASN A 493 -1.15 -29.72 4.78
CA ASN A 493 -2.34 -29.48 3.93
C ASN A 493 -2.06 -28.46 2.81
N SER A 494 -0.99 -28.69 2.06
CA SER A 494 -0.48 -27.72 1.10
C SER A 494 -0.30 -28.34 -0.28
N ARG A 495 -0.36 -27.52 -1.34
CA ARG A 495 -0.19 -28.02 -2.71
C ARG A 495 0.43 -27.05 -3.69
N PHE A 496 0.90 -27.57 -4.82
CA PHE A 496 1.51 -26.80 -5.90
C PHE A 496 2.73 -25.97 -5.45
N ASN A 497 3.50 -26.50 -4.49
CA ASN A 497 4.63 -25.77 -3.93
C ASN A 497 5.95 -26.24 -4.55
N GLY A 498 6.90 -25.30 -4.70
CA GLY A 498 8.28 -25.60 -5.02
C GLY A 498 9.15 -25.50 -3.77
N PHE A 499 9.84 -26.57 -3.40
CA PHE A 499 10.69 -26.64 -2.21
C PHE A 499 12.09 -27.09 -2.64
N MET A 500 13.00 -26.13 -2.86
CA MET A 500 14.26 -26.37 -3.56
C MET A 500 15.49 -25.88 -2.78
N ASN A 501 16.54 -26.70 -2.71
CA ASN A 501 17.82 -26.33 -2.11
C ASN A 501 17.70 -25.79 -0.67
N ASN A 502 16.74 -26.29 0.11
CA ASN A 502 16.59 -25.93 1.51
C ASN A 502 17.36 -26.90 2.40
N ALA A 503 17.84 -26.43 3.55
CA ALA A 503 18.64 -27.22 4.46
C ALA A 503 18.06 -27.22 5.88
N ALA A 504 17.86 -28.40 6.46
CA ALA A 504 17.48 -28.59 7.86
C ALA A 504 18.63 -29.27 8.62
N ASP A 505 19.08 -28.71 9.73
CA ASP A 505 20.26 -29.20 10.44
C ASP A 505 20.11 -29.16 11.97
N ARG A 506 20.39 -30.26 12.67
CA ARG A 506 20.37 -30.31 14.16
C ARG A 506 19.04 -29.89 14.80
N ASN A 507 17.92 -30.10 14.13
CA ASN A 507 16.60 -29.87 14.72
C ASN A 507 16.22 -31.03 15.66
N THR A 508 15.52 -30.73 16.76
CA THR A 508 15.35 -31.68 17.87
C THR A 508 14.42 -32.85 17.54
N THR A 509 13.43 -32.67 16.66
CA THR A 509 12.42 -33.70 16.36
C THR A 509 12.52 -34.27 14.96
N PHE A 510 12.21 -33.49 13.92
CA PHE A 510 12.33 -33.89 12.52
C PHE A 510 13.01 -32.78 11.73
N GLY A 511 13.77 -33.14 10.70
CA GLY A 511 14.32 -32.13 9.80
C GLY A 511 13.23 -31.55 8.88
N LEU A 512 12.42 -32.42 8.29
CA LEU A 512 11.30 -32.07 7.43
C LEU A 512 10.10 -32.97 7.71
N LEU A 513 8.94 -32.39 7.98
CA LEU A 513 7.65 -33.08 8.00
C LEU A 513 6.73 -32.47 6.94
N ALA A 514 6.35 -33.26 5.95
CA ALA A 514 5.35 -32.93 4.95
C ALA A 514 4.11 -33.82 5.16
N TYR A 515 3.05 -33.23 5.69
CA TYR A 515 1.79 -33.89 5.98
C TYR A 515 0.69 -33.43 5.02
N ALA A 516 0.07 -34.36 4.30
CA ALA A 516 -0.97 -34.07 3.31
C ALA A 516 -0.52 -33.01 2.29
N VAL A 517 0.72 -33.14 1.80
CA VAL A 517 1.29 -32.27 0.77
C VAL A 517 1.11 -32.92 -0.59
N ASP A 518 0.50 -32.19 -1.52
CA ASP A 518 0.11 -32.72 -2.82
C ASP A 518 0.70 -31.91 -3.98
N ASP A 519 0.88 -32.54 -5.14
CA ASP A 519 1.23 -31.87 -6.41
C ASP A 519 2.43 -30.91 -6.30
N SER A 520 3.41 -31.24 -5.46
CA SER A 520 4.53 -30.35 -5.11
C SER A 520 5.88 -30.93 -5.51
N TYR A 521 6.86 -30.04 -5.67
CA TYR A 521 8.23 -30.37 -6.07
C TYR A 521 9.19 -30.18 -4.91
N PHE A 522 9.93 -31.23 -4.57
CA PHE A 522 10.98 -31.22 -3.55
C PHE A 522 12.29 -31.59 -4.21
N ALA A 523 13.22 -30.66 -4.33
CA ALA A 523 14.50 -30.95 -4.96
C ALA A 523 15.72 -30.37 -4.27
N GLU A 524 16.81 -31.13 -4.31
CA GLU A 524 18.12 -30.70 -3.83
C GLU A 524 18.10 -30.27 -2.36
N ASN A 525 17.12 -30.72 -1.57
CA ASN A 525 17.04 -30.37 -0.17
C ASN A 525 17.96 -31.26 0.65
N LEU A 526 18.53 -30.68 1.70
CA LEU A 526 19.46 -31.32 2.62
C LEU A 526 18.83 -31.42 4.01
N VAL A 527 18.78 -32.61 4.58
CA VAL A 527 18.29 -32.81 5.95
C VAL A 527 19.30 -33.60 6.76
N GLU A 528 19.95 -32.92 7.70
CA GLU A 528 21.06 -33.50 8.45
C GLU A 528 20.92 -33.42 9.95
N ARG A 529 21.50 -34.42 10.62
CA ARG A 529 21.72 -34.42 12.08
C ARG A 529 20.48 -34.10 12.91
N SER A 530 19.30 -34.33 12.36
CA SER A 530 18.05 -34.10 13.07
C SER A 530 17.79 -35.24 14.04
N GLY A 531 17.01 -34.92 15.08
CA GLY A 531 16.41 -35.92 15.95
C GLY A 531 15.53 -36.88 15.16
N ASN A 532 15.25 -38.04 15.75
CA ASN A 532 14.27 -39.04 15.32
C ASN A 532 14.25 -39.38 13.80
N VAL A 533 13.57 -38.61 12.97
CA VAL A 533 13.49 -38.87 11.51
C VAL A 533 13.99 -37.64 10.75
N GLY A 534 14.82 -37.86 9.73
CA GLY A 534 15.26 -36.82 8.82
C GLY A 534 14.07 -36.18 8.11
N ALA A 535 13.49 -36.89 7.13
CA ALA A 535 12.32 -36.44 6.39
C ALA A 535 11.11 -37.39 6.56
N ILE A 536 9.93 -36.84 6.85
CA ILE A 536 8.67 -37.57 6.91
C ILE A 536 7.73 -37.06 5.83
N PHE A 537 7.14 -37.99 5.08
CA PHE A 537 6.09 -37.73 4.11
C PHE A 537 4.87 -38.59 4.46
N ASP A 538 3.83 -37.95 4.99
CA ASP A 538 2.61 -38.60 5.43
C ASP A 538 1.41 -38.08 4.64
N ASN A 539 0.58 -39.01 4.14
CA ASN A 539 -0.57 -38.72 3.25
C ASN A 539 -0.21 -37.81 2.06
N ALA A 540 1.04 -37.85 1.58
CA ALA A 540 1.53 -36.99 0.52
C ALA A 540 1.31 -37.63 -0.87
N LYS A 541 0.80 -36.87 -1.85
CA LYS A 541 0.41 -37.45 -3.14
C LYS A 541 0.89 -36.65 -4.34
N ARG A 542 1.25 -37.36 -5.42
CA ARG A 542 1.58 -36.74 -6.72
C ARG A 542 2.74 -35.74 -6.63
N ASN A 543 3.67 -35.96 -5.70
CA ASN A 543 4.85 -35.12 -5.55
C ASN A 543 6.04 -35.68 -6.34
N LEU A 544 6.96 -34.79 -6.68
CA LEU A 544 8.25 -35.11 -7.28
C LEU A 544 9.36 -34.85 -6.25
N PHE A 545 10.07 -35.91 -5.85
CA PHE A 545 11.22 -35.86 -4.95
C PHE A 545 12.50 -36.14 -5.75
N GLN A 546 13.34 -35.12 -5.96
CA GLN A 546 14.51 -35.24 -6.82
C GLN A 546 15.80 -34.78 -6.13
N PHE A 547 16.83 -35.63 -6.11
CA PHE A 547 18.16 -35.29 -5.59
C PHE A 547 18.19 -34.73 -4.16
N ASN A 548 17.22 -35.09 -3.32
CA ASN A 548 17.23 -34.73 -1.90
C ASN A 548 18.18 -35.66 -1.14
N ASN A 549 18.88 -35.12 -0.16
CA ASN A 549 19.77 -35.88 0.71
C ASN A 549 19.30 -35.76 2.16
N SER A 550 19.14 -36.90 2.83
CA SER A 550 18.93 -36.94 4.27
C SER A 550 19.99 -37.79 4.94
N SER A 551 20.87 -37.16 5.72
CA SER A 551 22.06 -37.82 6.25
C SER A 551 22.34 -37.59 7.73
N ASN A 552 22.97 -38.56 8.36
CA ASN A 552 23.45 -38.46 9.74
C ASN A 552 22.36 -38.15 10.78
N ASN A 553 21.10 -38.50 10.49
CA ASN A 553 19.99 -38.32 11.41
C ASN A 553 19.96 -39.47 12.44
N SER A 554 19.50 -39.16 13.65
CA SER A 554 19.58 -40.11 14.78
C SER A 554 18.66 -41.34 14.64
N GLY A 555 17.67 -41.31 13.76
CA GLY A 555 16.81 -42.46 13.44
C GLY A 555 16.71 -42.70 11.92
N ILE A 556 15.51 -42.60 11.36
CA ILE A 556 15.26 -42.92 9.93
C ILE A 556 15.68 -41.73 9.04
N GLY A 557 16.37 -41.96 7.93
CA GLY A 557 16.72 -40.91 6.96
C GLY A 557 15.48 -40.32 6.28
N ALA A 558 14.66 -41.17 5.67
CA ALA A 558 13.34 -40.78 5.21
C ALA A 558 12.28 -41.82 5.52
N TYR A 559 11.08 -41.36 5.87
CA TYR A 559 9.91 -42.19 6.14
C TYR A 559 8.73 -41.77 5.27
N PHE A 560 8.17 -42.72 4.52
CA PHE A 560 6.95 -42.52 3.75
C PHE A 560 5.85 -43.41 4.33
N SER A 561 4.74 -42.79 4.75
CA SER A 561 3.60 -43.51 5.35
C SER A 561 2.89 -44.42 4.33
N PRO A 562 2.11 -45.42 4.78
CA PRO A 562 1.24 -46.22 3.90
C PRO A 562 0.22 -45.39 3.11
N SER A 563 -0.19 -44.23 3.63
CA SER A 563 -1.12 -43.30 2.98
C SER A 563 -0.48 -42.44 1.88
N THR A 564 0.84 -42.52 1.72
CA THR A 564 1.62 -41.74 0.75
C THR A 564 1.66 -42.48 -0.59
N GLN A 565 1.16 -41.86 -1.67
CA GLN A 565 0.93 -42.57 -2.94
C GLN A 565 1.16 -41.71 -4.19
N SER A 566 1.47 -42.36 -5.31
CA SER A 566 1.65 -41.71 -6.61
C SER A 566 2.74 -40.65 -6.65
N ASN A 567 3.77 -40.79 -5.80
CA ASN A 567 4.93 -39.90 -5.82
C ASN A 567 6.02 -40.47 -6.74
N TYR A 568 6.83 -39.59 -7.33
CA TYR A 568 7.99 -39.95 -8.14
C TYR A 568 9.27 -39.55 -7.39
N MET A 569 10.13 -40.52 -7.11
CA MET A 569 11.37 -40.34 -6.37
C MET A 569 12.56 -40.64 -7.27
N ARG A 570 13.47 -39.68 -7.44
CA ARG A 570 14.65 -39.84 -8.30
C ARG A 570 15.94 -39.36 -7.66
N GLY A 571 16.94 -40.23 -7.59
CA GLY A 571 18.30 -39.88 -7.17
C GLY A 571 18.42 -39.32 -5.74
N ASN A 572 17.53 -39.72 -4.82
CA ASN A 572 17.57 -39.26 -3.43
C ASN A 572 18.55 -40.10 -2.58
N GLY A 573 19.28 -39.46 -1.67
CA GLY A 573 20.28 -40.09 -0.80
C GLY A 573 19.84 -40.16 0.66
N TYR A 574 20.08 -41.31 1.33
CA TYR A 574 19.68 -41.54 2.72
C TYR A 574 20.78 -42.18 3.59
N GLN A 575 21.97 -41.56 3.65
CA GLN A 575 23.20 -42.17 4.18
C GLN A 575 23.52 -41.76 5.62
N GLY A 576 24.21 -42.62 6.39
CA GLY A 576 24.70 -42.28 7.73
C GLY A 576 23.61 -42.16 8.81
N ASN A 577 22.36 -42.47 8.49
CA ASN A 577 21.24 -42.53 9.43
C ASN A 577 21.22 -43.88 10.17
N ALA A 578 20.56 -43.97 11.33
CA ALA A 578 20.40 -45.25 12.03
C ALA A 578 19.61 -46.28 11.18
N TYR A 579 18.64 -45.80 10.41
CA TYR A 579 17.99 -46.55 9.33
C TYR A 579 17.96 -45.67 8.07
N SER A 580 18.38 -46.20 6.92
CA SER A 580 18.44 -45.41 5.69
C SER A 580 17.05 -44.95 5.24
N LEU A 581 16.16 -45.89 4.94
CA LEU A 581 14.85 -45.60 4.35
C LEU A 581 13.77 -46.50 4.96
N GLY A 582 12.69 -45.88 5.45
CA GLY A 582 11.48 -46.53 5.89
C GLY A 582 10.37 -46.36 4.85
N LEU A 583 10.24 -47.34 3.94
CA LEU A 583 9.10 -47.44 3.02
C LEU A 583 8.15 -48.51 3.55
N ILE A 584 6.89 -48.16 3.78
CA ILE A 584 5.82 -49.14 3.99
C ILE A 584 4.91 -49.06 2.76
N ASP A 585 5.25 -49.85 1.75
CA ASP A 585 4.63 -49.81 0.42
C ASP A 585 3.31 -50.61 0.39
N GLU A 586 2.18 -49.90 0.36
CA GLU A 586 0.90 -50.38 -0.18
C GLU A 586 0.39 -49.50 -1.35
N GLY A 587 1.17 -48.50 -1.79
CA GLY A 587 0.71 -47.42 -2.66
C GLY A 587 1.66 -47.17 -3.83
N SER A 588 1.11 -46.88 -5.02
CA SER A 588 1.79 -46.78 -6.33
C SER A 588 2.84 -45.66 -6.46
N ASN A 589 3.86 -45.63 -5.59
CA ASN A 589 5.02 -44.73 -5.66
C ASN A 589 6.06 -45.29 -6.63
N PHE A 590 6.66 -44.42 -7.44
CA PHE A 590 7.71 -44.80 -8.40
C PHE A 590 9.08 -44.37 -7.89
N VAL A 591 10.02 -45.30 -7.81
CA VAL A 591 11.40 -45.06 -7.36
C VAL A 591 12.34 -45.29 -8.55
N ASP A 592 12.97 -44.22 -9.02
CA ASP A 592 14.08 -44.21 -9.98
C ASP A 592 15.39 -44.02 -9.20
N PRO A 593 16.27 -45.04 -9.11
CA PRO A 593 17.46 -45.00 -8.25
C PRO A 593 18.39 -43.79 -8.48
#